data_AF-A0A8N4I737-F1
#
_entry.id   AF-A0A8N4I737-F1
#
_cell.length_a   1.000
_cell.length_b   1.000
_cell.length_c   1.000
_cell.angle_alpha   90.00
_cell.angle_beta   90.00
_cell.angle_gamma   90.00
#
_symmetry.space_group_name_H-M   'P 1'
#
loop_
_entity.id
_entity.type
_entity.pdbx_description
1 polymer ?
#
loop_
_entity_poly.entity_id
_entity_poly.type
_entity_poly.pdbx_seq_one_letter_code
_entity_poly.pdbx_strand_id
1 'polypeptide(L)'
;MACYRFPATIVAPRASRHRIRAQKPSISHPKRLFSAASSARFGWDDVLRVGEGNQEDDDPSDLRGYFEKVWACNRGSEKQSEFVPFLVEDQIVGYIHKGFIEHLRKFQDVFTVVSGKNGCGIGDCVSLHSSLKKPDDRTRAVGHVIKCIGKLIPGIRNELYPVTSSFGMPIFFSLERAAAPYFGIKAYGVHMNGYVERDGQQFLWLGKRSNMKPTFPGMLDHLVAGGLPHGITCKENLMKECEEEAGIPRSISNNAISVGAISYIDIDKYKYKRDVLFCYDLKLPAGFIPKNEGVCFECTSFADGNFPHVLVIPQIGCW
;
A
#
# COMPACT_ATOMS: atom_id res chain seq x y z
N MET A 1 26.00 -4.68 30.86
CA MET A 1 26.08 -6.06 30.33
C MET A 1 24.83 -6.79 30.80
N ALA A 2 23.82 -6.91 29.93
CA ALA A 2 22.69 -7.85 30.07
C ALA A 2 21.85 -7.76 28.79
N CYS A 3 22.10 -8.70 27.87
CA CYS A 3 21.28 -8.96 26.70
C CYS A 3 19.93 -9.52 27.12
N TYR A 4 18.84 -9.08 26.50
CA TYR A 4 17.62 -9.87 26.43
C TYR A 4 17.48 -10.47 25.02
N ARG A 5 17.62 -11.79 24.97
CA ARG A 5 17.38 -12.67 23.82
C ARG A 5 15.89 -12.75 23.53
N PHE A 6 15.51 -12.69 22.26
CA PHE A 6 14.22 -13.16 21.77
C PHE A 6 14.19 -14.70 21.85
N PRO A 7 13.13 -15.34 22.40
CA PRO A 7 12.94 -16.76 22.24
C PRO A 7 12.36 -17.07 20.85
N ALA A 8 12.92 -18.12 20.26
CA ALA A 8 12.56 -18.69 18.99
C ALA A 8 11.28 -19.54 19.06
N THR A 9 10.62 -19.65 17.90
CA THR A 9 9.78 -20.78 17.45
C THR A 9 8.47 -21.03 18.21
N ILE A 10 7.35 -20.59 17.63
CA ILE A 10 6.05 -21.25 17.85
C ILE A 10 5.85 -22.23 16.68
N VAL A 11 5.99 -23.51 17.00
CA VAL A 11 5.56 -24.63 16.16
C VAL A 11 4.03 -24.68 16.20
N ALA A 12 3.38 -24.53 15.05
CA ALA A 12 1.94 -24.68 14.94
C ALA A 12 1.54 -26.16 15.18
N PRO A 13 0.53 -26.47 16.02
CA PRO A 13 0.03 -27.82 16.16
C PRO A 13 -0.74 -28.24 14.90
N ARG A 14 -0.53 -29.49 14.46
CA ARG A 14 -1.32 -30.16 13.41
C ARG A 14 -2.81 -30.16 13.77
N ALA A 15 -3.61 -29.37 13.06
CA ALA A 15 -5.06 -29.47 13.15
C ALA A 15 -5.57 -30.61 12.26
N SER A 16 -6.25 -31.56 12.91
CA SER A 16 -7.01 -32.66 12.32
C SER A 16 -8.12 -32.16 11.40
N ARG A 17 -8.23 -32.77 10.21
CA ARG A 17 -9.33 -32.53 9.26
C ARG A 17 -10.66 -32.98 9.88
N HIS A 18 -11.53 -32.04 10.25
CA HIS A 18 -12.95 -32.30 10.43
C HIS A 18 -13.75 -31.43 9.45
N ARG A 19 -14.52 -32.11 8.61
CA ARG A 19 -15.29 -31.57 7.50
C ARG A 19 -16.66 -31.17 8.04
N ILE A 20 -16.86 -29.89 8.36
CA ILE A 20 -18.19 -29.37 8.68
C ILE A 20 -18.87 -28.98 7.36
N ARG A 21 -19.92 -29.72 7.01
CA ARG A 21 -20.76 -29.48 5.82
C ARG A 21 -21.76 -28.37 6.16
N ALA A 22 -21.47 -27.13 5.77
CA ALA A 22 -22.45 -26.05 5.83
C ALA A 22 -23.42 -26.15 4.64
N GLN A 23 -24.71 -26.32 4.93
CA GLN A 23 -25.81 -26.25 3.98
C GLN A 23 -25.98 -24.81 3.47
N LYS A 24 -26.21 -24.64 2.16
CA LYS A 24 -26.53 -23.35 1.54
C LYS A 24 -27.94 -22.90 1.95
N PRO A 25 -28.15 -21.68 2.46
CA PRO A 25 -29.47 -21.07 2.45
C PRO A 25 -29.79 -20.55 1.04
N SER A 26 -30.97 -20.89 0.54
CA SER A 26 -31.57 -20.30 -0.66
C SER A 26 -32.15 -18.93 -0.32
N ILE A 27 -31.58 -17.86 -0.88
CA ILE A 27 -32.15 -16.51 -0.80
C ILE A 27 -32.38 -15.99 -2.22
N SER A 28 -33.66 -15.88 -2.58
CA SER A 28 -34.17 -15.25 -3.78
C SER A 28 -33.73 -13.79 -3.86
N HIS A 29 -33.01 -13.42 -4.92
CA HIS A 29 -32.61 -12.03 -5.18
C HIS A 29 -33.74 -11.27 -5.88
N PRO A 30 -34.23 -10.13 -5.35
CA PRO A 30 -34.88 -9.15 -6.19
C PRO A 30 -33.80 -8.46 -7.04
N LYS A 31 -33.92 -8.59 -8.37
CA LYS A 31 -33.06 -7.88 -9.33
C LYS A 31 -33.33 -6.37 -9.21
N ARG A 32 -32.51 -5.66 -8.44
CA ARG A 32 -32.22 -4.24 -8.72
C ARG A 32 -30.99 -4.19 -9.59
N LEU A 33 -31.17 -3.78 -10.86
CA LEU A 33 -30.06 -3.36 -11.70
C LEU A 33 -29.43 -2.14 -11.02
N PHE A 34 -28.27 -2.34 -10.40
CA PHE A 34 -27.40 -1.23 -10.07
C PHE A 34 -26.53 -0.95 -11.30
N SER A 35 -26.84 0.19 -11.92
CA SER A 35 -25.98 0.90 -12.86
C SER A 35 -24.54 0.91 -12.36
N ALA A 36 -23.59 0.66 -13.26
CA ALA A 36 -22.17 0.83 -13.01
C ALA A 36 -21.94 2.14 -12.26
N ALA A 37 -21.38 2.05 -11.05
CA ALA A 37 -21.06 3.22 -10.26
C ALA A 37 -20.09 4.09 -11.06
N SER A 38 -20.58 5.28 -11.43
CA SER A 38 -19.74 6.35 -11.91
C SER A 38 -18.69 6.70 -10.85
N SER A 39 -17.59 7.30 -11.28
CA SER A 39 -16.54 7.86 -10.43
C SER A 39 -17.08 9.01 -9.56
N ALA A 40 -17.95 8.70 -8.61
CA ALA A 40 -18.50 9.67 -7.68
C ALA A 40 -17.34 10.22 -6.81
N ARG A 41 -17.09 11.52 -6.94
CA ARG A 41 -16.12 12.24 -6.11
C ARG A 41 -16.67 12.26 -4.69
N PHE A 42 -16.11 11.41 -3.82
CA PHE A 42 -16.36 11.51 -2.39
C PHE A 42 -15.72 12.81 -1.90
N GLY A 43 -16.54 13.75 -1.44
CA GLY A 43 -16.14 15.10 -1.07
C GLY A 43 -16.57 15.48 0.35
N TRP A 44 -16.34 16.75 0.70
CA TRP A 44 -16.67 17.25 2.04
C TRP A 44 -18.18 17.23 2.33
N ASP A 45 -19.00 17.48 1.32
CA ASP A 45 -20.46 17.37 1.46
C ASP A 45 -20.89 15.95 1.83
N ASP A 46 -20.15 14.91 1.42
CA ASP A 46 -20.43 13.53 1.82
C ASP A 46 -20.04 13.28 3.28
N VAL A 47 -18.92 13.83 3.74
CA VAL A 47 -18.48 13.76 5.15
C VAL A 47 -19.48 14.46 6.07
N LEU A 48 -19.90 15.66 5.72
CA LEU A 48 -20.87 16.44 6.50
C LEU A 48 -22.24 15.77 6.49
N ARG A 49 -22.71 15.26 5.33
CA ARG A 49 -23.97 14.48 5.26
C ARG A 49 -23.96 13.22 6.12
N VAL A 50 -22.82 12.54 6.20
CA VAL A 50 -22.65 11.39 7.10
C VAL A 50 -22.66 11.82 8.56
N GLY A 51 -22.02 12.95 8.89
CA GLY A 51 -22.08 13.54 10.23
C GLY A 51 -23.45 14.08 10.63
N GLU A 52 -24.30 14.42 9.65
CA GLU A 52 -25.68 14.90 9.81
C GLU A 52 -26.74 13.77 9.79
N GLY A 53 -26.34 12.50 9.61
CA GLY A 53 -27.24 11.37 9.37
C GLY A 53 -28.17 11.02 10.54
N ASN A 54 -29.47 10.85 10.21
CA ASN A 54 -30.54 10.41 11.11
C ASN A 54 -30.13 9.22 11.99
N GLN A 55 -30.32 9.36 13.31
CA GLN A 55 -29.96 8.40 14.36
C GLN A 55 -30.66 7.01 14.29
N GLU A 56 -31.44 6.71 13.26
CA GLU A 56 -32.32 5.53 13.24
C GLU A 56 -31.73 4.27 12.54
N ASP A 57 -30.63 4.36 11.77
CA ASP A 57 -30.12 3.22 10.97
C ASP A 57 -28.60 2.93 11.08
N ASP A 58 -27.82 3.70 11.85
CA ASP A 58 -26.38 3.46 12.01
C ASP A 58 -26.13 2.43 13.13
N ASP A 59 -26.16 1.14 12.80
CA ASP A 59 -25.67 0.07 13.68
C ASP A 59 -24.14 0.13 13.73
N PRO A 60 -23.52 0.53 14.86
CA PRO A 60 -22.06 0.65 14.96
C PRO A 60 -21.32 -0.69 14.88
N SER A 61 -22.05 -1.81 14.95
CA SER A 61 -21.52 -3.15 14.72
C SER A 61 -21.55 -3.57 13.23
N ASP A 62 -22.17 -2.77 12.35
CA ASP A 62 -22.18 -3.03 10.92
C ASP A 62 -20.83 -2.71 10.27
N LEU A 63 -20.02 -3.76 10.14
CA LEU A 63 -18.71 -3.65 9.52
C LEU A 63 -18.71 -3.88 8.00
N ARG A 64 -19.87 -4.02 7.34
CA ARG A 64 -19.95 -4.36 5.90
C ARG A 64 -19.17 -3.37 5.03
N GLY A 65 -19.34 -2.07 5.28
CA GLY A 65 -18.62 -1.02 4.55
C GLY A 65 -17.10 -1.14 4.70
N TYR A 66 -16.60 -1.52 5.88
CA TYR A 66 -15.16 -1.75 6.09
C TYR A 66 -14.67 -2.97 5.33
N PHE A 67 -15.41 -4.09 5.36
CA PHE A 67 -15.04 -5.28 4.62
C PHE A 67 -15.02 -5.04 3.10
N GLU A 68 -15.94 -4.24 2.57
CA GLU A 68 -15.92 -3.82 1.16
C GLU A 68 -14.63 -3.09 0.79
N LYS A 69 -14.13 -2.19 1.64
CA LYS A 69 -12.84 -1.51 1.42
C LYS A 69 -11.66 -2.47 1.51
N VAL A 70 -11.67 -3.39 2.49
CA VAL A 70 -10.64 -4.43 2.62
C VAL A 70 -10.60 -5.31 1.36
N TRP A 71 -11.75 -5.74 0.84
CA TRP A 71 -11.84 -6.52 -0.39
C TRP A 71 -11.42 -5.70 -1.61
N ALA A 72 -11.78 -4.41 -1.69
CA ALA A 72 -11.36 -3.54 -2.78
C ALA A 72 -9.83 -3.37 -2.84
N CYS A 73 -9.13 -3.49 -1.71
CA CYS A 73 -7.66 -3.47 -1.65
C CYS A 73 -7.04 -4.85 -1.93
N ASN A 74 -7.85 -5.92 -1.98
CA ASN A 74 -7.39 -7.30 -2.12
C ASN A 74 -7.93 -8.01 -3.38
N ARG A 75 -8.17 -7.26 -4.47
CA ARG A 75 -8.79 -7.78 -5.68
C ARG A 75 -7.81 -8.56 -6.55
N GLY A 76 -8.36 -9.44 -7.39
CA GLY A 76 -7.59 -10.13 -8.42
C GLY A 76 -6.67 -11.23 -7.90
N SER A 77 -6.80 -11.61 -6.62
CA SER A 77 -5.97 -12.66 -6.00
C SER A 77 -6.05 -14.01 -6.74
N GLU A 78 -7.16 -14.29 -7.41
CA GLU A 78 -7.35 -15.46 -8.27
C GLU A 78 -6.42 -15.48 -9.50
N LYS A 79 -5.90 -14.31 -9.92
CA LYS A 79 -5.03 -14.14 -11.09
C LYS A 79 -3.54 -14.29 -10.77
N GLN A 80 -3.17 -14.62 -9.53
CA GLN A 80 -1.76 -14.82 -9.15
C GLN A 80 -1.02 -15.83 -10.05
N SER A 81 -1.73 -16.83 -10.58
CA SER A 81 -1.16 -17.82 -11.51
C SER A 81 -0.75 -17.27 -12.88
N GLU A 82 -1.17 -16.04 -13.22
CA GLU A 82 -0.76 -15.31 -14.42
C GLU A 82 0.61 -14.64 -14.27
N PHE A 83 1.18 -14.66 -13.06
CA PHE A 83 2.47 -14.06 -12.74
C PHE A 83 3.51 -15.15 -12.49
N VAL A 84 4.77 -14.82 -12.76
CA VAL A 84 5.93 -15.66 -12.47
C VAL A 84 6.85 -14.97 -11.46
N PRO A 85 7.56 -15.71 -10.62
CA PRO A 85 8.52 -15.12 -9.68
C PRO A 85 9.60 -14.32 -10.41
N PHE A 86 9.91 -13.14 -9.89
CA PHE A 86 11.08 -12.35 -10.23
C PHE A 86 12.16 -12.58 -9.18
N LEU A 87 13.29 -13.14 -9.61
CA LEU A 87 14.37 -13.63 -8.76
C LEU A 87 15.61 -12.75 -8.89
N VAL A 88 16.24 -12.46 -7.76
CA VAL A 88 17.59 -11.90 -7.69
C VAL A 88 18.36 -12.67 -6.64
N GLU A 89 19.50 -13.24 -7.01
CA GLU A 89 20.31 -14.10 -6.12
C GLU A 89 19.47 -15.20 -5.45
N ASP A 90 18.64 -15.89 -6.24
CA ASP A 90 17.72 -16.95 -5.81
C ASP A 90 16.65 -16.53 -4.78
N GLN A 91 16.51 -15.23 -4.51
CA GLN A 91 15.46 -14.67 -3.67
C GLN A 91 14.31 -14.12 -4.53
N ILE A 92 13.08 -14.44 -4.16
CA ILE A 92 11.89 -13.84 -4.78
C ILE A 92 11.79 -12.40 -4.29
N VAL A 93 12.00 -11.45 -5.20
CA VAL A 93 11.87 -10.02 -4.93
C VAL A 93 10.56 -9.46 -5.48
N GLY A 94 9.94 -10.15 -6.44
CA GLY A 94 8.67 -9.73 -7.02
C GLY A 94 8.00 -10.78 -7.89
N TYR A 95 7.02 -10.33 -8.67
CA TYR A 95 6.20 -11.17 -9.54
C TYR A 95 5.86 -10.41 -10.82
N ILE A 96 6.18 -10.99 -11.98
CA ILE A 96 5.98 -10.34 -13.28
C ILE A 96 4.88 -11.07 -14.05
N HIS A 97 3.93 -10.32 -14.59
CA HIS A 97 2.86 -10.89 -15.40
C HIS A 97 3.41 -11.55 -16.67
N LYS A 98 2.95 -12.76 -17.02
CA LYS A 98 3.43 -13.53 -18.19
C LYS A 98 3.41 -12.72 -19.49
N GLY A 99 2.34 -11.94 -19.72
CA GLY A 99 2.23 -11.05 -20.88
C GLY A 99 3.20 -9.85 -20.86
N PHE A 100 3.65 -9.40 -19.68
CA PHE A 100 4.61 -8.29 -19.58
C PHE A 100 6.05 -8.75 -19.89
N ILE A 101 6.35 -10.04 -19.68
CA ILE A 101 7.66 -10.65 -19.98
C ILE A 101 8.04 -10.48 -21.45
N GLU A 102 7.08 -10.47 -22.37
CA GLU A 102 7.36 -10.27 -23.81
C GLU A 102 8.08 -8.95 -24.09
N HIS A 103 7.86 -7.92 -23.27
CA HIS A 103 8.55 -6.64 -23.38
C HIS A 103 9.97 -6.70 -22.80
N LEU A 104 10.23 -7.59 -21.83
CA LEU A 104 11.53 -7.77 -21.19
C LEU A 104 12.46 -8.71 -21.97
N ARG A 105 11.91 -9.64 -22.75
CA ARG A 105 12.69 -10.61 -23.57
C ARG A 105 13.68 -9.98 -24.55
N LYS A 106 13.47 -8.71 -24.92
CA LYS A 106 14.34 -7.96 -25.83
C LYS A 106 15.65 -7.52 -25.15
N PHE A 107 15.71 -7.53 -23.82
CA PHE A 107 16.84 -7.06 -23.01
C PHE A 107 17.53 -8.26 -22.35
N GLN A 108 18.07 -9.17 -23.17
CA GLN A 108 18.67 -10.44 -22.72
C GLN A 108 19.97 -10.24 -21.91
N ASP A 109 20.61 -9.09 -22.09
CA ASP A 109 21.74 -8.60 -21.31
C ASP A 109 21.35 -8.16 -19.88
N VAL A 110 20.05 -7.96 -19.62
CA VAL A 110 19.51 -7.53 -18.33
C VAL A 110 18.66 -8.60 -17.67
N PHE A 111 17.82 -9.31 -18.43
CA PHE A 111 16.87 -10.30 -17.91
C PHE A 111 17.12 -11.68 -18.52
N THR A 112 17.10 -12.70 -17.67
CA THR A 112 17.04 -14.11 -18.07
C THR A 112 15.64 -14.64 -17.78
N VAL A 113 14.98 -15.17 -18.81
CA VAL A 113 13.64 -15.77 -18.68
C VAL A 113 13.82 -17.28 -18.79
N VAL A 114 13.52 -18.00 -17.71
CA VAL A 114 13.59 -19.46 -17.67
C VAL A 114 12.18 -20.01 -17.81
N SER A 115 11.97 -20.91 -18.77
CA SER A 115 10.70 -21.65 -18.92
C SER A 115 10.88 -23.09 -18.45
N GLY A 116 10.02 -23.54 -17.55
CA GLY A 116 10.12 -24.82 -16.83
C GLY A 116 9.84 -26.08 -17.66
N LYS A 117 10.03 -26.04 -19.00
CA LYS A 117 9.70 -27.18 -19.88
C LYS A 117 10.65 -28.37 -19.75
N ASN A 118 11.76 -28.27 -19.00
CA ASN A 118 12.84 -29.27 -19.02
C ASN A 118 13.21 -29.85 -17.65
N GLY A 119 12.24 -30.40 -16.90
CA GLY A 119 12.52 -31.33 -15.79
C GLY A 119 13.25 -30.77 -14.55
N CYS A 120 13.62 -29.49 -14.54
CA CYS A 120 14.08 -28.80 -13.35
C CYS A 120 12.84 -28.30 -12.60
N GLY A 121 12.63 -28.69 -11.35
CA GLY A 121 11.39 -28.45 -10.58
C GLY A 121 11.04 -26.98 -10.26
N ILE A 122 11.65 -26.03 -10.97
CA ILE A 122 11.39 -24.60 -10.90
C ILE A 122 10.49 -24.26 -12.09
N GLY A 123 9.27 -23.81 -11.81
CA GLY A 123 8.36 -23.29 -12.84
C GLY A 123 8.93 -22.07 -13.56
N ASP A 124 8.19 -21.52 -14.52
CA ASP A 124 8.62 -20.31 -15.25
C ASP A 124 9.02 -19.19 -14.28
N CYS A 125 10.15 -18.52 -14.53
CA CYS A 125 10.64 -17.41 -13.72
C CYS A 125 11.42 -16.40 -14.55
N VAL A 126 11.58 -15.20 -14.00
CA VAL A 126 12.45 -14.14 -14.54
C VAL A 126 13.53 -13.85 -13.53
N SER A 127 14.78 -13.73 -13.95
CA SER A 127 15.88 -13.29 -13.11
C SER A 127 16.69 -12.18 -13.77
N LEU A 128 17.51 -11.49 -12.99
CA LEU A 128 18.52 -10.59 -13.56
C LEU A 128 19.67 -11.39 -14.16
N HIS A 129 20.22 -10.89 -15.25
CA HIS A 129 21.34 -11.51 -15.94
C HIS A 129 22.56 -11.62 -15.02
N SER A 130 23.26 -12.75 -15.10
CA SER A 130 24.31 -13.13 -14.14
C SER A 130 25.52 -12.19 -14.14
N SER A 131 25.71 -11.37 -15.19
CA SER A 131 26.75 -10.34 -15.24
C SER A 131 26.49 -9.15 -14.29
N LEU A 132 25.24 -8.90 -13.90
CA LEU A 132 24.84 -7.76 -13.06
C LEU A 132 25.05 -8.09 -11.56
N LYS A 133 26.27 -7.87 -11.07
CA LYS A 133 26.65 -8.24 -9.69
C LYS A 133 26.34 -7.18 -8.64
N LYS A 134 26.56 -5.90 -8.94
CA LYS A 134 26.42 -4.81 -7.95
C LYS A 134 25.02 -4.19 -7.99
N PRO A 135 24.47 -3.73 -6.84
CA PRO A 135 23.18 -3.05 -6.80
C PRO A 135 23.06 -1.85 -7.76
N ASP A 136 24.13 -1.06 -7.90
CA ASP A 136 24.13 0.11 -8.79
C ASP A 136 24.10 -0.28 -10.27
N ASP A 137 24.77 -1.37 -10.65
CA ASP A 137 24.77 -1.88 -12.02
C ASP A 137 23.38 -2.40 -12.38
N ARG A 138 22.74 -3.14 -11.47
CA ARG A 138 21.36 -3.61 -11.60
C ARG A 138 20.39 -2.44 -11.73
N THR A 139 20.50 -1.45 -10.86
CA THR A 139 19.68 -0.22 -10.86
C THR A 139 19.80 0.50 -12.20
N ARG A 140 21.02 0.70 -12.71
CA ARG A 140 21.27 1.37 -13.98
C ARG A 140 20.74 0.58 -15.17
N ALA A 141 20.98 -0.74 -15.20
CA ALA A 141 20.53 -1.61 -16.29
C ALA A 141 19.00 -1.68 -16.35
N VAL A 142 18.34 -1.96 -15.21
CA VAL A 142 16.87 -2.02 -15.14
C VAL A 142 16.26 -0.63 -15.40
N GLY A 143 16.86 0.44 -14.88
CA GLY A 143 16.44 1.82 -15.16
C GLY A 143 16.49 2.16 -16.65
N HIS A 144 17.50 1.69 -17.38
CA HIS A 144 17.57 1.84 -18.83
C HIS A 144 16.42 1.10 -19.52
N VAL A 145 16.12 -0.14 -19.11
CA VAL A 145 14.98 -0.89 -19.65
C VAL A 145 13.67 -0.16 -19.41
N ILE A 146 13.42 0.32 -18.19
CA ILE A 146 12.21 1.10 -17.84
C ILE A 146 12.08 2.33 -18.73
N LYS A 147 13.18 3.04 -18.97
CA LYS A 147 13.19 4.20 -19.88
C LYS A 147 12.78 3.80 -21.31
N CYS A 148 13.29 2.69 -21.82
CA CYS A 148 12.94 2.19 -23.16
C CYS A 148 11.47 1.76 -23.28
N ILE A 149 10.91 1.14 -22.23
CA ILE A 149 9.52 0.66 -22.22
C ILE A 149 8.55 1.65 -21.56
N GLY A 150 8.98 2.88 -21.26
CA GLY A 150 8.25 3.84 -20.41
C GLY A 150 6.83 4.16 -20.89
N LYS A 151 6.52 4.02 -22.19
CA LYS A 151 5.14 4.15 -22.70
C LYS A 151 4.16 3.14 -22.09
N LEU A 152 4.65 2.00 -21.60
CA LEU A 152 3.88 0.95 -20.93
C LEU A 152 3.76 1.18 -19.41
N ILE A 153 4.62 2.02 -18.85
CA ILE A 153 4.71 2.33 -17.42
C ILE A 153 4.42 3.83 -17.25
N PRO A 154 3.14 4.23 -17.25
CA PRO A 154 2.78 5.63 -17.09
C PRO A 154 3.11 6.14 -15.67
N GLY A 155 3.32 7.44 -15.54
CA GLY A 155 3.43 8.10 -14.23
C GLY A 155 4.79 7.99 -13.56
N ILE A 156 5.88 7.96 -14.32
CA ILE A 156 7.27 8.06 -13.83
C ILE A 156 7.40 9.27 -12.89
N ARG A 157 8.04 9.08 -11.74
CA ARG A 157 8.18 10.10 -10.68
C ARG A 157 9.61 10.48 -10.35
N ASN A 158 10.59 9.82 -10.97
CA ASN A 158 12.03 9.97 -10.64
C ASN A 158 12.30 9.66 -9.17
N GLU A 159 11.62 8.65 -8.64
CA GLU A 159 11.71 8.23 -7.26
C GLU A 159 12.01 6.73 -7.23
N LEU A 160 13.05 6.36 -6.50
CA LEU A 160 13.53 5.00 -6.45
C LEU A 160 13.00 4.28 -5.22
N TYR A 161 12.36 3.13 -5.43
CA TYR A 161 11.98 2.19 -4.38
C TYR A 161 13.03 1.09 -4.23
N PRO A 162 13.32 0.64 -2.99
CA PRO A 162 14.25 -0.44 -2.75
C PRO A 162 13.65 -1.79 -3.16
N VAL A 163 14.40 -2.59 -3.92
CA VAL A 163 14.00 -3.96 -4.25
C VAL A 163 14.62 -4.92 -3.24
N THR A 164 13.78 -5.53 -2.42
CA THR A 164 14.14 -6.45 -1.32
C THR A 164 13.22 -7.67 -1.35
N SER A 165 13.62 -8.78 -0.71
CA SER A 165 12.74 -9.94 -0.52
C SER A 165 11.69 -9.70 0.58
N SER A 166 12.07 -8.97 1.63
CA SER A 166 11.19 -8.46 2.68
C SER A 166 11.79 -7.24 3.37
N PHE A 167 10.98 -6.58 4.19
CA PHE A 167 11.41 -5.41 4.94
C PHE A 167 12.60 -5.76 5.85
N GLY A 168 13.60 -4.88 5.93
CA GLY A 168 14.82 -5.09 6.70
C GLY A 168 15.85 -6.03 6.06
N MET A 169 15.53 -6.67 4.94
CA MET A 169 16.51 -7.48 4.19
C MET A 169 17.40 -6.59 3.30
N PRO A 170 18.57 -7.11 2.88
CA PRO A 170 19.45 -6.38 1.98
C PRO A 170 18.74 -5.91 0.71
N ILE A 171 19.10 -4.70 0.28
CA ILE A 171 18.60 -4.11 -0.96
C ILE A 171 19.41 -4.66 -2.12
N PHE A 172 18.72 -5.37 -3.03
CA PHE A 172 19.37 -5.97 -4.19
C PHE A 172 19.69 -4.95 -5.27
N PHE A 173 18.80 -3.98 -5.47
CA PHE A 173 18.90 -2.83 -6.36
C PHE A 173 17.72 -1.88 -6.11
N SER A 174 17.67 -0.77 -6.84
CA SER A 174 16.59 0.20 -6.75
C SER A 174 15.80 0.29 -8.06
N LEU A 175 14.49 0.50 -7.95
CA LEU A 175 13.56 0.49 -9.07
C LEU A 175 12.74 1.77 -9.10
N GLU A 176 12.52 2.35 -10.28
CA GLU A 176 11.59 3.48 -10.43
C GLU A 176 10.21 3.12 -9.87
N ARG A 177 9.66 3.99 -9.02
CA ARG A 177 8.41 3.80 -8.28
C ARG A 177 7.25 3.36 -9.17
N ALA A 178 7.08 4.00 -10.33
CA ALA A 178 6.00 3.67 -11.25
C ALA A 178 6.08 2.23 -11.80
N ALA A 179 7.30 1.65 -11.85
CA ALA A 179 7.52 0.29 -12.32
C ALA A 179 7.29 -0.76 -11.21
N ALA A 180 7.25 -0.38 -9.93
CA ALA A 180 7.07 -1.30 -8.81
C ALA A 180 5.92 -2.31 -8.99
N PRO A 181 4.69 -1.91 -9.38
CA PRO A 181 3.61 -2.86 -9.59
C PRO A 181 3.80 -3.77 -10.82
N TYR A 182 4.55 -3.36 -11.84
CA TYR A 182 4.82 -4.19 -13.02
C TYR A 182 5.86 -5.28 -12.75
N PHE A 183 6.79 -5.01 -11.84
CA PHE A 183 7.76 -5.97 -11.33
C PHE A 183 7.25 -6.77 -10.12
N GLY A 184 6.07 -6.41 -9.60
CA GLY A 184 5.45 -7.04 -8.44
C GLY A 184 6.33 -7.01 -7.18
N ILE A 185 7.20 -6.01 -7.06
CA ILE A 185 8.04 -5.87 -5.87
C ILE A 185 7.16 -5.47 -4.68
N LYS A 186 7.65 -5.73 -3.46
CA LYS A 186 7.02 -5.13 -2.28
C LYS A 186 7.31 -3.62 -2.27
N ALA A 187 6.27 -2.82 -2.14
CA ALA A 187 6.38 -1.39 -1.91
C ALA A 187 6.05 -1.08 -0.46
N TYR A 188 6.77 -0.11 0.11
CA TYR A 188 6.62 0.31 1.50
C TYR A 188 6.16 1.75 1.55
N GLY A 189 5.43 2.12 2.59
CA GLY A 189 5.02 3.49 2.84
C GLY A 189 4.83 3.76 4.33
N VAL A 190 4.76 5.03 4.70
CA VAL A 190 4.45 5.50 6.06
C VAL A 190 3.14 6.25 6.02
N HIS A 191 2.29 5.99 7.00
CA HIS A 191 0.97 6.59 7.15
C HIS A 191 0.79 7.00 8.60
N MET A 192 0.30 8.21 8.85
CA MET A 192 0.20 8.74 10.20
C MET A 192 -1.16 9.36 10.49
N ASN A 193 -1.78 8.90 11.58
CA ASN A 193 -2.94 9.53 12.19
C ASN A 193 -2.47 10.71 13.05
N GLY A 194 -2.88 11.92 12.68
CA GLY A 194 -2.59 13.13 13.45
C GLY A 194 -3.83 13.52 14.22
N TYR A 195 -3.74 13.56 15.55
CA TYR A 195 -4.90 13.90 16.37
C TYR A 195 -4.58 14.98 17.40
N VAL A 196 -5.58 15.76 17.79
CA VAL A 196 -5.51 16.71 18.91
C VAL A 196 -6.52 16.31 19.97
N GLU A 197 -6.28 16.72 21.21
CA GLU A 197 -7.28 16.60 22.28
C GLU A 197 -7.78 17.99 22.66
N ARG A 198 -9.10 18.14 22.78
CA ARG A 198 -9.78 19.36 23.21
C ARG A 198 -10.89 18.95 24.18
N ASP A 199 -10.90 19.54 25.37
CA ASP A 199 -11.94 19.31 26.39
C ASP A 199 -12.20 17.82 26.70
N GLY A 200 -11.13 17.01 26.70
CA GLY A 200 -11.21 15.56 26.96
C GLY A 200 -11.65 14.70 25.77
N GLN A 201 -11.97 15.32 24.62
CA GLN A 201 -12.31 14.63 23.37
C GLN A 201 -11.13 14.64 22.41
N GLN A 202 -10.97 13.55 21.66
CA GLN A 202 -9.99 13.47 20.58
C GLN A 202 -10.59 14.03 19.29
N PHE A 203 -9.76 14.58 18.42
CA PHE A 203 -10.14 15.02 17.07
C PHE A 203 -9.07 14.58 16.08
N LEU A 204 -9.48 14.02 14.94
CA LEU A 204 -8.58 13.58 13.89
C LEU A 204 -8.44 14.67 12.84
N TRP A 205 -7.20 14.92 12.42
CA TRP A 205 -6.93 15.70 11.24
C TRP A 205 -6.95 14.82 10.00
N LEU A 206 -7.73 15.23 9.00
CA LEU A 206 -7.80 14.61 7.69
C LEU A 206 -7.19 15.55 6.65
N GLY A 207 -6.35 15.00 5.78
CA GLY A 207 -5.86 15.69 4.60
C GLY A 207 -6.82 15.52 3.44
N LYS A 208 -6.96 16.53 2.59
CA LYS A 208 -7.58 16.40 1.27
C LYS A 208 -6.53 16.66 0.21
N ARG A 209 -6.33 15.65 -0.63
CA ARG A 209 -5.31 15.64 -1.67
C ARG A 209 -5.56 16.74 -2.69
N SER A 210 -4.48 17.39 -3.14
CA SER A 210 -4.53 18.33 -4.26
C SER A 210 -5.19 17.69 -5.49
N ASN A 211 -5.97 18.48 -6.22
CA ASN A 211 -6.51 18.04 -7.52
C ASN A 211 -5.41 17.80 -8.57
N MET A 212 -4.18 18.25 -8.32
CA MET A 212 -3.02 18.06 -9.21
C MET A 212 -2.26 16.76 -8.95
N LYS A 213 -2.56 16.01 -7.87
CA LYS A 213 -1.87 14.74 -7.60
C LYS A 213 -2.22 13.72 -8.70
N PRO A 214 -1.23 12.96 -9.21
CA PRO A 214 -1.46 12.00 -10.30
C PRO A 214 -2.34 10.82 -9.87
N THR A 215 -2.44 10.57 -8.57
CA THR A 215 -3.24 9.50 -7.98
C THR A 215 -4.20 10.09 -6.96
N PHE A 216 -5.48 9.76 -7.13
CA PHE A 216 -6.60 10.11 -6.23
C PHE A 216 -6.73 11.62 -5.96
N PRO A 217 -6.79 12.46 -7.01
CA PRO A 217 -6.95 13.90 -6.86
C PRO A 217 -8.25 14.24 -6.13
N GLY A 218 -8.17 15.11 -5.12
CA GLY A 218 -9.34 15.61 -4.39
C GLY A 218 -9.92 14.66 -3.33
N MET A 219 -9.36 13.46 -3.16
CA MET A 219 -9.81 12.48 -2.16
C MET A 219 -9.27 12.81 -0.76
N LEU A 220 -9.94 12.30 0.27
CA LEU A 220 -9.44 12.35 1.65
C LEU A 220 -8.28 11.38 1.87
N ASP A 221 -7.40 11.73 2.79
CA ASP A 221 -6.19 11.00 3.15
C ASP A 221 -5.90 11.17 4.64
N HIS A 222 -4.92 10.40 5.12
CA HIS A 222 -4.31 10.65 6.43
C HIS A 222 -3.71 12.06 6.49
N LEU A 223 -3.43 12.55 7.70
CA LEU A 223 -2.76 13.84 7.83
C LEU A 223 -1.39 13.84 7.12
N VAL A 224 -0.66 12.72 7.19
CA VAL A 224 0.61 12.51 6.49
C VAL A 224 0.63 11.10 5.93
N ALA A 225 0.95 10.96 4.64
CA ALA A 225 1.15 9.67 4.00
C ALA A 225 2.19 9.77 2.87
N GLY A 226 3.13 8.82 2.81
CA GLY A 226 4.16 8.84 1.79
C GLY A 226 4.72 7.46 1.46
N GLY A 227 5.18 7.29 0.22
CA GLY A 227 5.99 6.14 -0.17
C GLY A 227 7.31 6.12 0.61
N LEU A 228 7.90 4.94 0.82
CA LEU A 228 9.21 4.81 1.45
C LEU A 228 10.29 4.64 0.37
N PRO A 229 11.03 5.71 0.03
CA PRO A 229 12.05 5.64 -1.00
C PRO A 229 13.29 4.88 -0.51
N HIS A 230 14.19 4.60 -1.45
CA HIS A 230 15.48 4.00 -1.17
C HIS A 230 16.35 4.90 -0.28
N GLY A 231 17.06 4.30 0.69
CA GLY A 231 18.10 4.99 1.46
C GLY A 231 17.62 5.79 2.66
N ILE A 232 16.33 5.75 3.01
CA ILE A 232 15.75 6.44 4.17
C ILE A 232 15.07 5.45 5.12
N THR A 233 15.13 5.71 6.43
CA THR A 233 14.41 4.89 7.43
C THR A 233 12.93 5.30 7.48
N CYS A 234 12.05 4.43 7.99
CA CYS A 234 10.63 4.78 8.12
C CYS A 234 10.41 6.03 8.98
N LYS A 235 11.14 6.16 10.10
CA LYS A 235 10.99 7.32 11.00
C LYS A 235 11.48 8.60 10.35
N GLU A 236 12.61 8.56 9.65
CA GLU A 236 13.16 9.72 8.95
C GLU A 236 12.25 10.15 7.79
N ASN A 237 11.71 9.17 7.03
CA ASN A 237 10.75 9.43 5.97
C ASN A 237 9.46 10.04 6.52
N LEU A 238 8.92 9.50 7.61
CA LEU A 238 7.75 10.07 8.27
C LEU A 238 7.98 11.53 8.67
N MET A 239 9.14 11.86 9.26
CA MET A 239 9.44 13.25 9.66
C MET A 239 9.58 14.17 8.45
N LYS A 240 10.20 13.71 7.35
CA LYS A 240 10.25 14.44 6.08
C LYS A 240 8.85 14.71 5.54
N GLU A 241 8.00 13.68 5.42
CA GLU A 241 6.62 13.83 4.93
C GLU A 241 5.77 14.69 5.88
N CYS A 242 5.99 14.64 7.20
CA CYS A 242 5.36 15.53 8.16
C CYS A 242 5.63 17.01 7.86
N GLU A 243 6.87 17.35 7.55
CA GLU A 243 7.27 18.72 7.20
C GLU A 243 6.71 19.12 5.83
N GLU A 244 6.85 18.26 4.83
CA GLU A 244 6.45 18.53 3.44
C GLU A 244 4.94 18.53 3.22
N GLU A 245 4.19 17.65 3.87
CA GLU A 245 2.76 17.47 3.60
C GLU A 245 1.88 18.28 4.53
N ALA A 246 2.28 18.50 5.79
CA ALA A 246 1.43 19.08 6.83
C ALA A 246 2.09 20.24 7.61
N GLY A 247 3.33 20.60 7.29
CA GLY A 247 4.07 21.65 7.99
C GLY A 247 4.37 21.31 9.46
N ILE A 248 4.42 20.02 9.81
CA ILE A 248 4.69 19.55 11.17
C ILE A 248 6.21 19.49 11.37
N PRO A 249 6.80 20.34 12.23
CA PRO A 249 8.24 20.37 12.44
C PRO A 249 8.74 19.09 13.11
N ARG A 250 10.00 18.72 12.85
CA ARG A 250 10.71 17.61 13.52
C ARG A 250 10.60 17.57 15.04
N SER A 251 10.57 18.72 15.71
CA SER A 251 10.38 18.81 17.17
C SER A 251 9.06 18.18 17.65
N ILE A 252 8.04 18.15 16.78
CA ILE A 252 6.75 17.51 17.03
C ILE A 252 6.73 16.10 16.44
N SER A 253 7.09 15.93 15.15
CA SER A 253 6.98 14.63 14.46
C SER A 253 7.91 13.54 15.01
N ASN A 254 8.98 13.93 15.73
CA ASN A 254 9.82 12.97 16.46
C ASN A 254 9.04 12.20 17.54
N ASN A 255 7.92 12.73 18.05
CA ASN A 255 7.08 12.05 19.04
C ASN A 255 6.11 11.03 18.43
N ALA A 256 6.06 10.89 17.10
CA ALA A 256 5.17 9.92 16.47
C ALA A 256 5.53 8.48 16.86
N ILE A 257 4.51 7.70 17.23
CA ILE A 257 4.64 6.33 17.75
C ILE A 257 4.22 5.36 16.66
N SER A 258 5.00 4.29 16.45
CA SER A 258 4.59 3.22 15.53
C SER A 258 3.49 2.37 16.17
N VAL A 259 2.38 2.19 15.46
CA VAL A 259 1.19 1.47 15.96
C VAL A 259 0.89 0.19 15.18
N GLY A 260 1.72 -0.15 14.19
CA GLY A 260 1.64 -1.41 13.45
C GLY A 260 1.90 -1.23 11.96
N ALA A 261 1.43 -2.20 11.17
CA ALA A 261 1.49 -2.15 9.73
C ALA A 261 0.28 -2.84 9.10
N ILE A 262 -0.12 -2.35 7.92
CA ILE A 262 -1.18 -2.94 7.10
C ILE A 262 -0.56 -3.39 5.78
N SER A 263 -0.95 -4.57 5.30
CA SER A 263 -0.51 -5.07 4.00
C SER A 263 -1.69 -5.53 3.15
N TYR A 264 -1.62 -5.32 1.84
CA TYR A 264 -2.65 -5.75 0.91
C TYR A 264 -2.06 -6.07 -0.48
N ILE A 265 -2.85 -6.77 -1.29
CA ILE A 265 -2.48 -7.20 -2.63
C ILE A 265 -3.57 -6.83 -3.63
N ASP A 266 -3.28 -5.96 -4.59
CA ASP A 266 -4.20 -5.63 -5.67
C ASP A 266 -3.60 -6.05 -7.02
N ILE A 267 -4.31 -6.89 -7.75
CA ILE A 267 -3.92 -7.34 -9.09
C ILE A 267 -4.84 -6.72 -10.13
N ASP A 268 -4.26 -5.94 -11.02
CA ASP A 268 -4.95 -5.26 -12.12
C ASP A 268 -4.14 -5.35 -13.41
N LYS A 269 -4.65 -6.14 -14.36
CA LYS A 269 -3.98 -6.42 -15.65
C LYS A 269 -2.55 -6.93 -15.43
N TYR A 270 -1.55 -6.19 -15.88
CA TYR A 270 -0.12 -6.55 -15.75
C TYR A 270 0.49 -6.16 -14.41
N LYS A 271 -0.27 -5.49 -13.54
CA LYS A 271 0.22 -4.98 -12.26
C LYS A 271 -0.11 -5.97 -11.14
N TYR A 272 0.89 -6.26 -10.33
CA TYR A 272 0.77 -6.94 -9.05
C TYR A 272 1.25 -6.01 -7.97
N LYS A 273 0.33 -5.28 -7.34
CA LYS A 273 0.67 -4.36 -6.26
C LYS A 273 0.74 -5.12 -4.94
N ARG A 274 1.82 -4.92 -4.19
CA ARG A 274 2.12 -5.61 -2.93
C ARG A 274 2.64 -4.58 -1.94
N ASP A 275 1.72 -3.91 -1.28
CA ASP A 275 2.05 -2.77 -0.45
C ASP A 275 2.04 -3.14 1.03
N VAL A 276 2.94 -2.51 1.78
CA VAL A 276 3.00 -2.55 3.24
C VAL A 276 3.08 -1.11 3.75
N LEU A 277 2.09 -0.71 4.53
CA LEU A 277 1.96 0.63 5.09
C LEU A 277 2.31 0.56 6.57
N PHE A 278 3.37 1.25 6.99
CA PHE A 278 3.73 1.41 8.39
C PHE A 278 2.89 2.52 9.00
N CYS A 279 2.13 2.17 10.03
CA CYS A 279 1.16 3.06 10.66
C CYS A 279 1.77 3.73 11.89
N TYR A 280 1.49 5.01 12.04
CA TYR A 280 1.95 5.84 13.14
C TYR A 280 0.80 6.67 13.71
N ASP A 281 0.88 6.97 15.00
CA ASP A 281 0.01 7.94 15.65
C ASP A 281 0.85 9.10 16.18
N LEU A 282 0.33 10.32 16.04
CA LEU A 282 0.95 11.53 16.56
C LEU A 282 -0.12 12.42 17.22
N LYS A 283 0.03 12.61 18.54
CA LYS A 283 -0.68 13.65 19.26
C LYS A 283 -0.05 15.00 18.95
N LEU A 284 -0.82 15.89 18.34
CA LEU A 284 -0.44 17.25 18.02
C LEU A 284 -0.81 18.21 19.17
N PRO A 285 -0.08 19.32 19.33
CA PRO A 285 -0.50 20.39 20.24
C PRO A 285 -1.92 20.88 19.91
N ALA A 286 -2.73 21.20 20.92
CA ALA A 286 -4.14 21.55 20.74
C ALA A 286 -4.39 22.73 19.75
N GLY A 287 -3.47 23.69 19.73
CA GLY A 287 -3.50 24.85 18.82
C GLY A 287 -2.75 24.65 17.50
N PHE A 288 -2.21 23.46 17.23
CA PHE A 288 -1.53 23.18 15.96
C PHE A 288 -2.56 23.10 14.83
N ILE A 289 -2.28 23.82 13.74
CA ILE A 289 -3.06 23.80 12.51
C ILE A 289 -2.12 23.38 11.39
N PRO A 290 -2.33 22.22 10.75
CA PRO A 290 -1.54 21.79 9.62
C PRO A 290 -1.59 22.78 8.46
N LYS A 291 -0.47 22.95 7.75
CA LYS A 291 -0.36 23.88 6.63
C LYS A 291 0.53 23.32 5.54
N ASN A 292 0.05 23.35 4.31
CA ASN A 292 0.83 23.07 3.11
C ASN A 292 0.14 23.63 1.86
N GLU A 293 0.92 24.06 0.88
CA GLU A 293 0.39 24.53 -0.40
C GLU A 293 -0.24 23.36 -1.18
N GLY A 294 -1.53 23.47 -1.49
CA GLY A 294 -2.24 22.50 -2.33
C GLY A 294 -2.85 21.31 -1.58
N VAL A 295 -2.72 21.22 -0.25
CA VAL A 295 -3.48 20.28 0.59
C VAL A 295 -4.44 21.08 1.46
N CYS A 296 -5.72 20.69 1.47
CA CYS A 296 -6.69 21.26 2.41
C CYS A 296 -6.80 20.33 3.62
N PHE A 297 -6.97 20.89 4.82
CA PHE A 297 -7.08 20.11 6.06
C PHE A 297 -8.41 20.36 6.74
N GLU A 298 -8.95 19.30 7.35
CA GLU A 298 -10.14 19.37 8.18
C GLU A 298 -9.91 18.60 9.49
N CYS A 299 -10.49 19.10 10.58
CA CYS A 299 -10.36 18.53 11.92
C CYS A 299 -11.75 18.07 12.36
N THR A 300 -11.93 16.77 12.57
CA THR A 300 -13.22 16.17 12.94
C THR A 300 -13.14 15.47 14.30
N SER A 301 -14.23 15.44 15.08
CA SER A 301 -14.26 14.87 16.43
C SER A 301 -14.31 13.34 16.43
N PHE A 302 -13.74 12.75 17.48
CA PHE A 302 -14.01 11.38 17.90
C PHE A 302 -15.18 11.42 18.88
N ALA A 303 -16.39 11.06 18.44
CA ALA A 303 -17.48 10.81 19.37
C ALA A 303 -17.39 9.35 19.86
N ASP A 304 -17.01 9.17 21.13
CA ASP A 304 -17.15 7.98 21.98
C ASP A 304 -17.25 6.62 21.27
N GLY A 305 -16.11 6.11 20.77
CA GLY A 305 -15.97 4.70 20.36
C GLY A 305 -16.74 4.29 19.10
N ASN A 306 -17.54 5.18 18.54
CA ASN A 306 -18.18 5.02 17.25
C ASN A 306 -17.25 5.62 16.18
N PHE A 307 -16.61 4.74 15.42
CA PHE A 307 -16.27 5.03 14.03
C PHE A 307 -17.49 4.63 13.18
N PRO A 308 -18.49 5.49 12.96
CA PRO A 308 -19.28 5.36 11.77
C PRO A 308 -18.44 6.08 10.68
N HIS A 309 -17.91 5.31 9.73
CA HIS A 309 -17.54 5.80 8.39
C HIS A 309 -16.15 6.39 8.10
N VAL A 310 -15.23 6.55 9.06
CA VAL A 310 -13.86 7.06 8.74
C VAL A 310 -12.73 6.22 9.32
N LEU A 311 -12.82 4.90 9.26
CA LEU A 311 -11.58 4.18 8.97
C LEU A 311 -11.16 4.76 7.62
N VAL A 312 -10.19 5.67 7.64
CA VAL A 312 -9.29 5.86 6.52
C VAL A 312 -8.51 4.54 6.47
N ILE A 313 -9.18 3.43 6.15
CA ILE A 313 -8.79 2.67 4.98
C ILE A 313 -8.95 3.78 3.97
N PRO A 314 -7.86 4.38 3.46
CA PRO A 314 -8.05 5.27 2.35
C PRO A 314 -9.03 4.57 1.38
N GLN A 315 -9.66 5.30 0.48
CA GLN A 315 -9.65 4.68 -0.83
C GLN A 315 -8.16 4.44 -1.08
N ILE A 316 -7.62 3.25 -0.72
CA ILE A 316 -6.21 2.89 -0.74
C ILE A 316 -5.93 2.68 -2.20
N GLY A 317 -5.91 3.84 -2.80
CA GLY A 317 -5.59 4.13 -4.12
C GLY A 317 -4.11 4.35 -4.10
N CYS A 318 -3.40 3.24 -4.31
CA CYS A 318 -2.18 3.18 -5.05
C CYS A 318 -1.41 4.51 -5.23
N TRP A 319 -0.48 4.74 -4.31
CA TRP A 319 0.81 5.34 -4.62
C TRP A 319 1.44 4.71 -5.85
#